data_AF-F3ACJ0-F1
#
_entry.id   AF-F3ACJ0-F1
#
_cell.length_a   1.000
_cell.length_b   1.000
_cell.length_c   1.000
_cell.angle_alpha   90.00
_cell.angle_beta   90.00
_cell.angle_gamma   90.00
#
_symmetry.space_group_name_H-M   'P 1'
#
loop_
_entity.id
_entity.type
_entity.pdbx_description
1 polymer ?
#
loop_
_entity_poly.entity_id
_entity_poly.type
_entity_poly.pdbx_seq_one_letter_code
_entity_poly.pdbx_strand_id
1 'polypeptide(L)'
;MAHDILLSGKLIEIIETSRNNALRKVNEELIRMYWLVGEYLSIESMKATFGDKYIDMISKEIQEMFPGIRGFNRRGLYRMK
;
A
#
# COMPACT_ATOMS: atom_id res chain seq x y z
N MET A 1 -41.10 17.47 3.55
CA MET A 1 -40.90 16.90 2.19
C MET A 1 -39.70 17.53 1.48
N ALA A 2 -39.72 18.79 1.03
CA ALA A 2 -38.55 19.39 0.35
C ALA A 2 -37.34 19.64 1.29
N HIS A 3 -37.58 20.02 2.54
CA HIS A 3 -36.53 20.23 3.56
C HIS A 3 -35.84 18.91 3.96
N ASP A 4 -36.60 17.82 4.09
CA ASP A 4 -36.07 16.49 4.46
C ASP A 4 -35.19 15.89 3.35
N ILE A 5 -35.56 16.09 2.08
CA ILE A 5 -34.74 15.67 0.93
C ILE A 5 -33.41 16.43 0.91
N LEU A 6 -33.43 17.74 1.17
CA LEU A 6 -32.22 18.58 1.29
C LEU A 6 -31.32 18.16 2.46
N LEU A 7 -31.90 17.82 3.61
CA LEU A 7 -31.17 17.32 4.77
C LEU A 7 -30.48 15.99 4.47
N SER A 8 -31.20 15.05 3.85
CA SER A 8 -30.64 13.75 3.46
C SER A 8 -29.50 13.90 2.44
N GLY A 9 -29.62 14.84 1.49
CA GLY A 9 -28.56 15.16 0.52
C GLY A 9 -27.29 15.66 1.20
N LYS A 10 -27.41 16.52 2.22
CA LYS A 10 -26.24 17.01 2.97
C LYS A 10 -25.55 15.88 3.76
N LEU A 11 -26.31 14.98 4.36
CA LEU A 11 -25.77 13.82 5.07
C LEU A 11 -25.02 12.87 4.12
N ILE A 12 -25.60 12.59 2.94
CA ILE A 12 -24.95 11.77 1.91
C ILE A 12 -23.63 12.41 1.45
N GLU A 13 -23.61 13.72 1.22
CA GLU A 13 -22.39 14.44 0.84
C GLU A 13 -21.28 14.31 1.90
N ILE A 14 -21.63 14.45 3.19
CA ILE A 14 -20.68 14.29 4.30
C ILE A 14 -20.13 12.86 4.36
N ILE A 15 -21.00 11.86 4.17
CA ILE A 15 -20.59 10.44 4.17
C ILE A 15 -19.65 10.16 3.02
N GLU A 16 -20.01 10.53 1.79
CA GLU A 16 -19.19 10.27 0.60
C GLU A 16 -17.85 11.01 0.66
N THR A 17 -17.86 12.28 1.10
CA THR A 17 -16.62 13.05 1.29
C THR A 17 -15.71 12.38 2.32
N SER A 18 -16.27 11.95 3.44
CA SER A 18 -15.52 11.24 4.50
C SER A 18 -14.92 9.93 3.99
N ARG A 19 -15.71 9.13 3.25
CA ARG A 19 -15.26 7.86 2.67
C ARG A 19 -14.14 8.08 1.64
N ASN A 20 -14.31 9.05 0.75
CA ASN A 20 -13.30 9.38 -0.26
C ASN A 20 -12.00 9.89 0.38
N ASN A 21 -12.09 10.70 1.44
CA ASN A 21 -10.93 11.14 2.19
C ASN A 21 -10.19 9.96 2.86
N ALA A 22 -10.91 9.02 3.45
CA ALA A 22 -10.31 7.82 4.04
C ALA A 22 -9.58 6.98 2.97
N LEU A 23 -10.24 6.72 1.84
CA LEU A 23 -9.64 5.97 0.72
C LEU A 23 -8.38 6.67 0.17
N ARG A 24 -8.43 7.99 0.03
CA ARG A 24 -7.27 8.78 -0.41
C ARG A 24 -6.10 8.67 0.57
N LYS A 25 -6.36 8.76 1.88
CA LYS A 25 -5.32 8.62 2.91
C LYS A 25 -4.70 7.22 2.93
N VAL A 26 -5.53 6.19 2.78
CA VAL A 26 -5.04 4.81 2.63
C VAL A 26 -4.17 4.68 1.38
N ASN A 27 -4.58 5.24 0.24
CA ASN A 27 -3.80 5.18 -0.99
C ASN A 27 -2.48 5.96 -0.89
N GLU A 28 -2.48 7.13 -0.25
CA GLU A 28 -1.28 7.91 0.06
C GLU A 28 -0.25 7.06 0.84
N GLU A 29 -0.70 6.37 1.90
CA GLU A 29 0.19 5.52 2.70
C GLU A 29 0.61 4.24 1.97
N LEU A 30 -0.25 3.64 1.15
CA LEU A 30 0.13 2.48 0.32
C LEU A 30 1.26 2.83 -0.65
N ILE A 31 1.15 3.97 -1.34
CA ILE A 31 2.20 4.45 -2.27
C ILE A 31 3.49 4.70 -1.50
N ARG A 32 3.41 5.40 -0.36
CA ARG A 32 4.57 5.68 0.49
C ARG A 32 5.25 4.41 0.98
N MET A 33 4.48 3.43 1.45
CA MET A 33 4.97 2.13 1.89
C MET A 33 5.74 1.42 0.76
N TYR A 34 5.17 1.35 -0.46
CA TYR A 34 5.87 0.73 -1.59
C TYR A 34 7.18 1.44 -1.93
N TRP A 35 7.19 2.77 -1.87
CA TRP A 35 8.41 3.56 -2.10
C TRP A 35 9.48 3.28 -1.05
N LEU A 36 9.13 3.30 0.24
CA LEU A 36 10.06 3.00 1.34
C LEU A 36 10.64 1.59 1.24
N VAL A 37 9.81 0.62 0.86
CA VAL A 37 10.27 -0.77 0.65
C VAL A 37 11.23 -0.84 -0.53
N GLY A 38 10.94 -0.17 -1.64
CA GLY A 38 11.83 -0.07 -2.79
C GLY A 38 13.19 0.53 -2.42
N GLU A 39 13.18 1.70 -1.77
CA GLU A 39 14.39 2.38 -1.29
C GLU A 39 15.24 1.45 -0.41
N TYR A 40 14.61 0.78 0.57
CA TYR A 40 15.29 -0.17 1.44
C TYR A 40 15.91 -1.34 0.65
N LEU A 41 15.16 -1.97 -0.25
CA LEU A 41 15.65 -3.08 -1.07
C LEU A 41 16.80 -2.66 -1.99
N SER A 42 16.75 -1.47 -2.56
CA SER A 42 17.82 -0.95 -3.41
C SER A 42 19.10 -0.74 -2.60
N ILE A 43 19.01 -0.15 -1.40
CA ILE A 43 20.14 0.02 -0.47
C ILE A 43 20.73 -1.33 -0.04
N GLU A 44 19.89 -2.26 0.43
CA GLU A 44 20.38 -3.57 0.88
C GLU A 44 21.03 -4.36 -0.27
N SER A 45 20.49 -4.27 -1.49
CA SER A 45 21.06 -4.99 -2.63
C SER A 45 22.41 -4.47 -3.11
N MET A 46 22.81 -3.26 -2.71
CA MET A 46 24.15 -2.72 -2.98
C MET A 46 25.19 -3.21 -1.97
N LYS A 47 24.76 -3.78 -0.83
CA LYS A 47 25.69 -4.37 0.15
C LYS A 47 26.14 -5.74 -0.36
N ALA A 48 27.45 -5.94 -0.39
CA ALA A 48 28.09 -7.17 -0.90
C ALA A 48 27.65 -8.47 -0.19
N THR A 49 26.96 -8.35 0.94
CA THR A 49 26.44 -9.47 1.76
C THR A 49 25.24 -10.17 1.11
N PHE A 50 24.46 -9.48 0.27
CA PHE A 50 23.20 -10.00 -0.25
C PHE A 50 23.34 -10.41 -1.72
N GLY A 51 23.50 -11.71 -1.96
CA GLY A 51 23.55 -12.28 -3.31
C GLY A 51 22.19 -12.39 -4.00
N ASP A 52 22.17 -13.01 -5.19
CA ASP A 52 21.02 -13.08 -6.10
C ASP A 52 19.70 -13.63 -5.52
N LYS A 53 19.77 -14.36 -4.40
CA LYS A 53 18.61 -14.97 -3.73
C LYS A 53 17.96 -14.09 -2.66
N TYR A 54 18.49 -12.89 -2.40
CA TYR A 54 17.97 -12.02 -1.34
C TYR A 54 16.49 -11.65 -1.53
N ILE A 55 16.11 -11.27 -2.76
CA ILE A 55 14.71 -10.91 -3.07
C ILE A 55 13.77 -12.10 -2.91
N ASP A 56 14.23 -13.33 -3.18
CA ASP A 56 13.43 -14.54 -2.96
C ASP A 56 13.13 -14.76 -1.49
N MET A 57 14.18 -14.69 -0.66
CA MET A 57 14.08 -14.90 0.78
C MET A 57 13.12 -13.89 1.41
N ILE A 58 13.32 -12.60 1.16
CA ILE A 58 12.47 -11.54 1.70
C ILE A 58 11.03 -11.67 1.19
N SER A 59 10.82 -12.00 -0.09
CA SER A 59 9.46 -12.19 -0.60
C SER A 59 8.73 -13.32 0.10
N LYS A 60 9.43 -14.41 0.46
CA LYS A 60 8.86 -15.53 1.18
C LYS A 60 8.52 -15.14 2.61
N GLU A 61 9.45 -14.51 3.33
CA GLU A 61 9.24 -14.04 4.70
C GLU A 61 8.07 -13.07 4.80
N ILE A 62 7.94 -12.11 3.87
CA ILE A 62 6.82 -11.15 3.87
C ILE A 62 5.48 -11.88 3.66
N GLN A 63 5.41 -12.85 2.75
CA GLN A 63 4.17 -13.60 2.50
C GLN A 63 3.80 -14.52 3.67
N GLU A 64 4.78 -15.06 4.39
CA GLU A 64 4.55 -15.85 5.61
C GLU A 64 4.04 -14.98 6.77
N MET A 65 4.65 -13.81 6.97
CA MET A 65 4.27 -12.88 8.04
C MET A 65 2.96 -12.14 7.77
N PHE A 66 2.64 -11.88 6.50
CA PHE A 66 1.43 -11.17 6.09
C PHE A 66 0.67 -11.96 5.02
N PRO A 67 -0.02 -13.05 5.39
CA PRO A 67 -0.76 -13.87 4.44
C PRO A 67 -1.78 -13.05 3.63
N GLY A 68 -1.72 -13.17 2.31
CA GLY A 68 -2.63 -12.47 1.39
C GLY A 68 -2.23 -11.04 1.04
N ILE A 69 -1.10 -10.53 1.54
CA ILE A 69 -0.58 -9.22 1.15
C ILE A 69 -0.21 -9.21 -0.34
N ARG A 70 -0.80 -8.27 -1.09
CA ARG A 70 -0.62 -8.17 -2.54
C ARG A 70 0.58 -7.28 -2.87
N GLY A 71 1.26 -7.56 -3.98
CA GLY A 71 2.37 -6.74 -4.47
C GLY A 71 3.74 -7.08 -3.86
N PHE A 72 3.82 -7.90 -2.82
CA PHE A 72 5.08 -8.29 -2.15
C PHE A 72 5.54 -9.72 -2.53
N ASN A 73 5.24 -10.16 -3.74
CA ASN A 73 5.88 -11.36 -4.30
C ASN A 73 7.21 -10.99 -4.96
N ARG A 74 8.05 -11.98 -5.32
CA ARG A 74 9.36 -11.75 -5.94
C ARG A 74 9.32 -10.71 -7.07
N ARG A 75 8.33 -10.83 -7.97
CA ARG A 75 8.18 -9.91 -9.12
C ARG A 75 7.78 -8.50 -8.68
N GLY A 76 6.92 -8.38 -7.68
CA GLY A 76 6.51 -7.10 -7.12
C GLY A 76 7.67 -6.39 -6.45
N LEU A 77 8.42 -7.07 -5.58
CA LEU A 77 9.61 -6.52 -4.94
C LEU A 77 10.68 -6.10 -5.95
N TYR A 78 10.89 -6.90 -7.00
CA TYR A 78 11.85 -6.56 -8.06
C TYR A 78 11.47 -5.30 -8.85
N ARG A 79 10.19 -4.94 -8.91
CA ARG A 79 9.72 -3.70 -9.55
C ARG A 79 9.78 -2.49 -8.62
N MET A 80 9.94 -2.71 -7.32
CA MET A 80 10.11 -1.64 -6.32
C MET A 80 11.58 -1.23 -6.18
N LYS A 81 12.50 -2.18 -6.33
CA LYS A 81 13.96 -1.95 -6.40
C LYS A 81 14.34 -1.15 -7.65
#